data_AF-A0A1E3P8Y3-F1
#
_entry.id   AF-A0A1E3P8Y3-F1
#
_cell.length_a   1.000
_cell.length_b   1.000
_cell.length_c   1.000
_cell.angle_alpha   90.00
_cell.angle_beta   90.00
_cell.angle_gamma   90.00
#
_symmetry.space_group_name_H-M   'P 1'
#
loop_
_entity.id
_entity.type
_entity.pdbx_description
1 polymer ?
#
loop_
_entity_poly.entity_id
_entity_poly.type
_entity_poly.pdbx_seq_one_letter_code
_entity_poly.pdbx_strand_id
1 'polypeptide(L)'
;MQLLRRNRRNSSNSRQNTNSRTATSNAEQQSSTPRSTLNSPIPPEMLRSLSEETLITSGHSIPTTPTHPFSSIPNHIRRTISNDSNLTYISRAETFVDLVLGHSFAEFNAIRTMPVVSALFQKGLYVFPSEESLNLYKEKNRNVDLSLRQKGLGTPILQVTTPMLSAFKKNCPTVVIYRFKTPPINCLNVSPEATIENPKIEFCRVYFKYLKDKIAKYTFQFMPNGDPNDAENETLTMYVSSVTPYADVCYKNTRLRWVGTTSMSSTFGSGFFKLLKLSDESPSLTDHLDENFPDPTNPLLASRDALANTSPLPPLARFSDKQSSSIPKKRLLRHGDIKLIEVFNSGNKDSILDIPYCSLVISSLALVLRDQEIKKYHGNARYYDTSLATTNVFY
;
A
#
# COMPACT_ATOMS: atom_id res chain seq x y z
N MET A 1 -41.02 34.59 -27.51
CA MET A 1 -42.26 33.93 -27.06
C MET A 1 -42.37 32.58 -27.74
N GLN A 2 -42.01 31.49 -27.06
CA GLN A 2 -42.32 30.13 -27.50
C GLN A 2 -42.34 29.18 -26.29
N LEU A 3 -43.29 28.27 -26.35
CA LEU A 3 -44.03 27.62 -25.28
C LEU A 3 -43.28 26.55 -24.45
N LEU A 4 -43.60 26.54 -23.14
CA LEU A 4 -43.44 25.41 -22.23
C LEU A 4 -44.30 24.20 -22.67
N ARG A 5 -43.74 23.00 -22.61
CA ARG A 5 -44.50 21.75 -22.48
C ARG A 5 -44.13 21.01 -21.19
N ARG A 6 -45.07 21.02 -20.25
CA ARG A 6 -45.18 20.12 -19.09
C ARG A 6 -45.48 18.70 -19.57
N ASN A 7 -44.81 17.70 -19.01
CA ASN A 7 -45.29 16.31 -19.07
C ASN A 7 -45.93 15.92 -17.74
N ARG A 8 -47.16 15.41 -17.87
CA ARG A 8 -48.06 14.92 -16.83
C ARG A 8 -47.76 13.44 -16.53
N ARG A 9 -47.94 13.09 -15.27
CA ARG A 9 -48.12 11.72 -14.75
C ARG A 9 -49.26 10.99 -15.46
N ASN A 10 -49.18 9.66 -15.54
CA ASN A 10 -50.34 8.82 -15.28
C ASN A 10 -49.92 7.42 -14.75
N SER A 11 -50.67 7.01 -13.75
CA SER A 11 -50.68 5.72 -13.06
C SER A 11 -51.42 4.65 -13.86
N SER A 12 -51.12 3.37 -13.65
CA SER A 12 -52.16 2.34 -13.54
C SER A 12 -51.67 1.11 -12.77
N ASN A 13 -52.55 0.66 -11.87
CA ASN A 13 -52.49 -0.57 -11.09
C ASN A 13 -52.53 -1.84 -11.96
N SER A 14 -52.00 -2.97 -11.45
CA SER A 14 -52.85 -4.14 -11.21
C SER A 14 -52.20 -5.11 -10.20
N ARG A 15 -53.00 -5.48 -9.21
CA ARG A 15 -52.79 -6.60 -8.28
C ARG A 15 -53.18 -7.88 -8.99
N GLN A 16 -52.51 -9.00 -8.71
CA GLN A 16 -53.19 -10.29 -8.56
C GLN A 16 -52.46 -11.16 -7.53
N ASN A 17 -53.19 -11.43 -6.45
CA ASN A 17 -52.97 -12.47 -5.47
C ASN A 17 -53.32 -13.83 -6.09
N THR A 18 -52.54 -14.87 -5.81
CA THR A 18 -53.10 -16.22 -5.55
C THR A 18 -52.23 -16.94 -4.50
N ASN A 19 -52.89 -17.31 -3.41
CA ASN A 19 -52.41 -18.25 -2.40
C ASN A 19 -52.69 -19.68 -2.89
N SER A 20 -51.81 -20.64 -2.59
CA SER A 20 -52.25 -21.96 -2.16
C SER A 20 -51.18 -22.65 -1.31
N ARG A 21 -51.66 -23.28 -0.23
CA ARG A 21 -50.94 -24.05 0.79
C ARG A 21 -50.71 -25.48 0.30
N THR A 22 -49.63 -26.13 0.76
CA THR A 22 -49.74 -27.51 1.25
C THR A 22 -48.59 -27.82 2.21
N ALA A 23 -48.96 -28.19 3.43
CA ALA A 23 -48.10 -28.80 4.42
C ALA A 23 -48.22 -30.31 4.30
N THR A 24 -47.12 -31.04 4.43
CA THR A 24 -47.12 -32.45 4.82
C THR A 24 -45.86 -32.72 5.65
N SER A 25 -46.11 -33.13 6.87
CA SER A 25 -45.18 -33.76 7.80
C SER A 25 -44.75 -35.13 7.27
N ASN A 26 -43.51 -35.52 7.52
CA ASN A 26 -43.20 -36.89 7.95
C ASN A 26 -41.88 -36.89 8.72
N ALA A 27 -41.96 -37.44 9.93
CA ALA A 27 -40.85 -37.81 10.77
C ALA A 27 -40.54 -39.29 10.54
N GLU A 28 -39.26 -39.65 10.43
CA GLU A 28 -38.79 -40.98 10.81
C GLU A 28 -37.28 -40.97 11.08
N GLN A 29 -36.88 -41.95 11.88
CA GLN A 29 -35.77 -41.93 12.83
C GLN A 29 -34.47 -42.59 12.29
N GLN A 30 -33.39 -42.36 13.06
CA GLN A 30 -32.21 -43.22 13.29
C GLN A 30 -31.10 -43.28 12.21
N SER A 31 -29.91 -42.78 12.56
CA SER A 31 -28.80 -43.64 13.04
C SER A 31 -27.54 -42.83 13.33
N SER A 32 -26.88 -43.21 14.42
CA SER A 32 -25.69 -42.62 15.01
C SER A 32 -24.40 -43.18 14.41
N THR A 33 -23.44 -42.30 14.06
CA THR A 33 -22.00 -42.62 14.04
C THR A 33 -21.19 -41.42 14.56
N PRO A 34 -20.15 -41.63 15.40
CA PRO A 34 -19.34 -40.53 15.92
C PRO A 34 -18.20 -40.21 14.96
N ARG A 35 -18.02 -38.94 14.59
CA ARG A 35 -16.82 -38.49 13.87
C ARG A 35 -16.07 -37.46 14.69
N SER A 36 -14.82 -37.81 14.97
CA SER A 36 -13.84 -37.12 15.78
C SER A 36 -13.61 -35.67 15.34
N THR A 37 -13.65 -34.79 16.33
CA THR A 37 -13.14 -33.42 16.33
C THR A 37 -11.62 -33.40 16.18
N LEU A 38 -11.11 -32.76 15.13
CA LEU A 38 -9.79 -32.09 15.10
C LEU A 38 -9.69 -31.34 13.78
N ASN A 39 -10.15 -30.10 13.77
CA ASN A 39 -9.75 -29.02 12.86
C ASN A 39 -10.49 -27.75 13.30
N SER A 40 -10.10 -27.23 14.45
CA SER A 40 -10.43 -25.85 14.79
C SER A 40 -9.64 -24.94 13.83
N PRO A 41 -10.29 -24.02 13.09
CA PRO A 41 -9.57 -23.06 12.27
C PRO A 41 -8.68 -22.20 13.18
N ILE A 42 -7.40 -22.13 12.85
CA ILE A 42 -6.42 -21.29 13.54
C ILE A 42 -6.94 -19.84 13.48
N PRO A 43 -7.05 -19.14 14.63
CA PRO A 43 -7.51 -17.76 14.65
C PRO A 43 -6.64 -16.87 13.74
N PRO A 44 -7.23 -15.94 12.97
CA PRO A 44 -6.49 -15.06 12.07
C PRO A 44 -5.34 -14.29 12.75
N GLU A 45 -5.44 -14.06 14.07
CA GLU A 45 -4.40 -13.42 14.87
C GLU A 45 -3.09 -14.23 14.98
N MET A 46 -3.13 -15.55 14.95
CA MET A 46 -1.90 -16.38 15.04
C MET A 46 -1.17 -16.52 13.70
N LEU A 47 -1.86 -16.32 12.57
CA LEU A 47 -1.21 -16.24 11.25
C LEU A 47 -0.50 -14.90 11.02
N ARG A 48 -0.86 -13.86 11.79
CA ARG A 48 -0.22 -12.53 11.69
C ARG A 48 1.22 -12.57 12.20
N SER A 49 1.46 -13.13 13.37
CA SER A 49 2.77 -13.07 14.06
C SER A 49 3.92 -13.74 13.31
N LEU A 50 3.69 -14.84 12.59
CA LEU A 50 4.75 -15.62 11.93
C LEU A 50 5.27 -14.99 10.62
N SER A 51 4.60 -13.94 10.09
CA SER A 51 4.98 -13.30 8.82
C SER A 51 5.65 -11.92 8.99
N GLU A 52 5.91 -11.51 10.24
CA GLU A 52 6.23 -10.13 10.63
C GLU A 52 7.73 -9.77 10.62
N GLU A 53 8.64 -10.74 10.66
CA GLU A 53 10.08 -10.52 10.89
C GLU A 53 10.96 -10.91 9.71
N THR A 54 10.78 -10.29 8.55
CA THR A 54 11.89 -10.23 7.57
C THR A 54 11.65 -9.10 6.58
N LEU A 55 12.38 -7.99 6.72
CA LEU A 55 12.62 -7.06 5.61
C LEU A 55 14.09 -7.14 5.18
N ILE A 56 15.02 -7.34 6.13
CA ILE A 56 16.46 -7.52 5.86
C ILE A 56 17.07 -8.42 6.95
N THR A 57 16.58 -9.65 7.13
CA THR A 57 17.16 -10.59 8.10
C THR A 57 17.47 -11.92 7.44
N SER A 58 18.34 -11.87 6.43
CA SER A 58 18.93 -13.04 5.81
C SER A 58 20.23 -12.63 5.11
N GLY A 59 21.22 -12.25 5.92
CA GLY A 59 22.58 -11.97 5.49
C GLY A 59 23.57 -12.41 6.55
N HIS A 60 24.20 -13.56 6.31
CA HIS A 60 25.45 -14.05 6.93
C HIS A 60 25.44 -14.29 8.46
N SER A 61 25.06 -15.50 8.87
CA SER A 61 25.64 -16.14 10.06
C SER A 61 26.49 -17.33 9.60
N ILE A 62 27.81 -17.12 9.51
CA ILE A 62 28.78 -18.21 9.46
C ILE A 62 28.78 -18.86 10.85
N PRO A 63 28.52 -20.16 11.00
CA PRO A 63 28.64 -20.82 12.30
C PRO A 63 30.13 -20.94 12.65
N THR A 64 30.58 -20.18 13.64
CA THR A 64 31.87 -20.42 14.31
C THR A 64 31.68 -21.47 15.38
N THR A 65 32.13 -22.69 15.11
CA THR A 65 32.23 -23.78 16.10
C THR A 65 33.49 -23.58 16.95
N PRO A 66 33.42 -23.72 18.29
CA PRO A 66 34.62 -23.67 19.13
C PRO A 66 35.23 -25.06 19.39
N THR A 67 36.55 -25.14 19.13
CA THR A 67 37.63 -25.85 19.86
C THR A 67 37.54 -27.36 20.17
N HIS A 68 38.58 -28.11 19.75
CA HIS A 68 39.42 -28.99 20.59
C HIS A 68 40.73 -29.42 19.86
N PRO A 69 41.78 -29.93 20.56
CA PRO A 69 43.18 -29.58 20.30
C PRO A 69 44.06 -30.68 19.65
N PHE A 70 45.20 -30.21 19.11
CA PHE A 70 46.51 -30.88 18.95
C PHE A 70 46.60 -32.32 18.40
N SER A 71 47.20 -32.45 17.21
CA SER A 71 48.34 -33.36 17.01
C SER A 71 49.15 -32.98 15.77
N SER A 72 50.46 -32.85 15.96
CA SER A 72 51.54 -32.50 15.03
C SER A 72 52.03 -33.66 14.17
N ILE A 73 52.24 -33.48 12.84
CA ILE A 73 53.25 -34.18 12.00
C ILE A 73 53.60 -33.29 10.76
N PRO A 74 54.86 -33.25 10.23
CA PRO A 74 55.40 -32.14 9.45
C PRO A 74 55.53 -32.36 7.92
N ASN A 75 55.69 -31.23 7.22
CA ASN A 75 56.41 -30.97 5.96
C ASN A 75 56.20 -31.87 4.73
N HIS A 76 55.63 -31.28 3.66
CA HIS A 76 56.29 -31.29 2.34
C HIS A 76 55.79 -30.15 1.44
N ILE A 77 56.62 -29.12 1.28
CA ILE A 77 56.46 -28.11 0.23
C ILE A 77 56.83 -28.78 -1.10
N ARG A 78 55.84 -28.98 -1.97
CA ARG A 78 56.07 -29.34 -3.37
C ARG A 78 55.58 -28.17 -4.24
N ARG A 79 56.54 -27.36 -4.71
CA ARG A 79 56.31 -26.39 -5.79
C ARG A 79 55.92 -27.17 -7.05
N THR A 80 54.66 -27.10 -7.43
CA THR A 80 54.23 -27.47 -8.79
C THR A 80 54.24 -26.22 -9.65
N ILE A 81 55.12 -26.28 -10.65
CA ILE A 81 55.34 -25.29 -11.70
C ILE A 81 54.07 -25.17 -12.55
N SER A 82 53.70 -23.92 -12.85
CA SER A 82 52.59 -23.51 -13.70
C SER A 82 52.76 -24.00 -15.14
N ASN A 83 51.76 -24.71 -15.65
CA ASN A 83 51.53 -24.83 -17.09
C ASN A 83 50.31 -23.98 -17.45
N ASP A 84 50.58 -22.73 -17.83
CA ASP A 84 49.64 -21.85 -18.49
C ASP A 84 49.35 -22.37 -19.90
N SER A 85 48.18 -22.97 -20.10
CA SER A 85 47.56 -23.13 -21.42
C SER A 85 46.06 -23.45 -21.34
N ASN A 86 45.36 -22.86 -20.36
CA ASN A 86 43.90 -22.80 -20.40
C ASN A 86 43.51 -21.35 -20.67
N LEU A 87 43.39 -21.04 -21.96
CA LEU A 87 42.64 -19.89 -22.47
C LEU A 87 41.26 -19.88 -21.82
N THR A 88 41.09 -19.04 -20.81
CA THR A 88 39.80 -18.72 -20.23
C THR A 88 38.97 -18.06 -21.32
N TYR A 89 38.06 -18.83 -21.94
CA TYR A 89 36.89 -18.25 -22.58
C TYR A 89 36.16 -17.46 -21.50
N ILE A 90 36.43 -16.15 -21.43
CA ILE A 90 35.57 -15.23 -20.71
C ILE A 90 34.27 -15.23 -21.50
N SER A 91 33.37 -16.13 -21.10
CA SER A 91 31.97 -16.02 -21.47
C SER A 91 31.54 -14.63 -21.04
N ARG A 92 31.26 -13.76 -22.02
CA ARG A 92 30.46 -12.55 -21.80
C ARG A 92 29.04 -13.02 -21.50
N ALA A 93 28.85 -13.69 -20.36
CA ALA A 93 27.57 -13.67 -19.71
C ALA A 93 27.39 -12.21 -19.30
N GLU A 94 26.63 -11.46 -20.09
CA GLU A 94 25.96 -10.28 -19.58
C GLU A 94 25.20 -10.78 -18.35
N THR A 95 25.76 -10.56 -17.17
CA THR A 95 25.03 -10.75 -15.92
C THR A 95 23.90 -9.76 -15.96
N PHE A 96 22.75 -10.19 -16.47
CA PHE A 96 21.49 -9.47 -16.34
C PHE A 96 21.26 -9.32 -14.84
N VAL A 97 21.63 -8.17 -14.31
CA VAL A 97 21.34 -7.82 -12.92
C VAL A 97 19.83 -7.62 -12.86
N ASP A 98 19.15 -8.50 -12.15
CA ASP A 98 17.71 -8.39 -11.90
C ASP A 98 17.44 -7.11 -11.09
N LEU A 99 16.90 -6.09 -11.76
CA LEU A 99 16.64 -4.79 -11.17
C LEU A 99 15.28 -4.79 -10.47
N VAL A 100 15.25 -4.18 -9.30
CA VAL A 100 14.07 -3.99 -8.46
C VAL A 100 13.87 -2.51 -8.27
N LEU A 101 12.77 -1.96 -8.79
CA LEU A 101 12.48 -0.52 -8.75
C LEU A 101 13.59 0.34 -9.40
N GLY A 102 14.33 -0.23 -10.35
CA GLY A 102 15.46 0.39 -11.05
C GLY A 102 16.82 0.24 -10.36
N HIS A 103 16.93 -0.56 -9.30
CA HIS A 103 18.17 -0.77 -8.55
C HIS A 103 18.52 -2.25 -8.42
N SER A 104 19.79 -2.61 -8.33
CA SER A 104 20.18 -3.94 -7.86
C SER A 104 19.68 -4.13 -6.44
N PHE A 105 19.22 -5.34 -6.09
CA PHE A 105 18.77 -5.61 -4.72
C PHE A 105 19.86 -5.34 -3.67
N ALA A 106 21.14 -5.48 -4.03
CA ALA A 106 22.27 -5.20 -3.16
C ALA A 106 22.47 -3.71 -2.83
N GLU A 107 21.86 -2.79 -3.58
CA GLU A 107 21.94 -1.34 -3.32
C GLU A 107 20.99 -0.90 -2.19
N PHE A 108 19.96 -1.68 -1.87
CA PHE A 108 19.01 -1.35 -0.80
C PHE A 108 19.70 -1.42 0.55
N ASN A 109 19.87 -0.26 1.18
CA ASN A 109 20.71 -0.08 2.36
C ASN A 109 19.98 0.55 3.54
N ALA A 110 18.68 0.80 3.41
CA ALA A 110 17.88 1.46 4.44
C ALA A 110 16.47 0.89 4.51
N ILE A 111 15.91 0.87 5.72
CA ILE A 111 14.49 0.68 5.97
C ILE A 111 13.93 2.00 6.51
N ARG A 112 12.89 2.51 5.87
CA ARG A 112 12.14 3.68 6.34
C ARG A 112 10.83 3.25 6.97
N THR A 113 10.48 3.83 8.11
CA THR A 113 9.16 3.69 8.75
C THR A 113 8.45 5.04 8.73
N MET A 114 7.31 5.10 8.05
CA MET A 114 6.52 6.32 7.85
C MET A 114 5.20 6.22 8.60
N PRO A 115 5.02 6.99 9.69
CA PRO A 115 3.78 7.02 10.43
C PRO A 115 2.63 7.61 9.59
N VAL A 116 1.47 6.96 9.61
CA VAL A 116 0.23 7.43 8.98
C VAL A 116 -0.72 7.91 10.07
N VAL A 117 -1.11 9.18 10.05
CA VAL A 117 -1.94 9.82 11.08
C VAL A 117 -3.07 10.65 10.48
N SER A 118 -4.14 10.87 11.23
CA SER A 118 -5.10 11.95 10.96
C SER A 118 -5.04 12.99 12.07
N ALA A 119 -5.39 14.22 11.73
CA ALA A 119 -5.53 15.30 12.70
C ALA A 119 -7.01 15.57 12.97
N LEU A 120 -7.39 15.71 14.24
CA LEU A 120 -8.74 16.13 14.61
C LEU A 120 -9.07 17.48 13.95
N PHE A 121 -10.27 17.57 13.38
CA PHE A 121 -10.79 18.74 12.67
C PHE A 121 -9.98 19.16 11.42
N GLN A 122 -9.07 18.31 10.94
CA GLN A 122 -8.36 18.53 9.69
C GLN A 122 -8.72 17.44 8.69
N LYS A 123 -8.78 17.83 7.42
CA LYS A 123 -9.16 16.91 6.35
C LYS A 123 -7.99 16.03 5.96
N GLY A 124 -8.25 14.72 5.93
CA GLY A 124 -7.37 13.74 5.29
C GLY A 124 -6.41 13.03 6.23
N LEU A 125 -5.58 12.17 5.62
CA LEU A 125 -4.50 11.43 6.27
C LEU A 125 -3.17 12.09 5.95
N TYR A 126 -2.26 12.11 6.91
CA TYR A 126 -0.90 12.64 6.80
C TYR A 126 0.08 11.50 6.94
N VAL A 127 1.13 11.51 6.13
CA VAL A 127 2.25 10.56 6.21
C VAL A 127 3.50 11.32 6.59
N PHE A 128 4.19 10.91 7.66
CA PHE A 128 5.43 11.53 8.10
C PHE A 128 6.65 10.73 7.64
N PRO A 129 7.81 11.37 7.41
CA PRO A 129 9.01 10.67 6.93
C PRO A 129 9.63 9.73 7.96
N SER A 130 9.39 10.00 9.24
CA SER A 130 9.89 9.23 10.39
C SER A 130 9.07 9.54 11.65
N GLU A 131 9.34 8.81 12.74
CA GLU A 131 8.73 9.07 14.04
C GLU A 131 9.23 10.39 14.63
N GLU A 132 10.50 10.71 14.40
CA GLU A 132 11.18 11.93 14.81
C GLU A 132 10.48 13.17 14.23
N SER A 133 10.18 13.13 12.93
CA SER A 133 9.44 14.21 12.26
C SER A 133 8.00 14.33 12.78
N LEU A 134 7.32 13.21 13.03
CA LEU A 134 5.99 13.23 13.66
C LEU A 134 6.03 13.82 15.08
N ASN A 135 7.06 13.50 15.87
CA ASN A 135 7.22 14.00 17.23
C ASN A 135 7.52 15.50 17.25
N LEU A 136 8.37 15.99 16.36
CA LEU A 136 8.61 17.42 16.21
C LEU A 136 7.32 18.18 15.86
N TYR A 137 6.50 17.64 14.97
CA TYR A 137 5.20 18.19 14.62
C TYR A 137 4.23 18.22 15.81
N LYS A 138 4.23 17.17 16.63
CA LYS A 138 3.41 17.08 17.86
C LYS A 138 3.87 18.07 18.93
N GLU A 139 5.16 18.14 19.22
CA GLU A 139 5.74 18.96 20.29
C GLU A 139 5.52 20.45 20.08
N LYS A 140 5.66 20.89 18.83
CA LYS A 140 5.46 22.30 18.46
C LYS A 140 3.99 22.65 18.21
N ASN A 141 3.05 21.83 18.66
CA ASN A 141 1.60 22.00 18.44
C ASN A 141 1.25 22.32 16.98
N ARG A 142 1.91 21.64 16.02
CA ARG A 142 1.77 21.86 14.57
C ARG A 142 2.36 23.17 14.05
N ASN A 143 2.91 24.02 14.91
CA ASN A 143 3.60 25.25 14.57
C ASN A 143 5.12 25.06 14.64
N VAL A 144 5.63 24.15 13.81
CA VAL A 144 7.06 23.90 13.71
C VAL A 144 7.76 25.16 13.19
N ASP A 145 8.87 25.51 13.84
CA ASP A 145 9.67 26.69 13.49
C ASP A 145 10.01 26.72 12.00
N LEU A 146 9.92 27.90 11.38
CA LEU A 146 10.11 28.06 9.92
C LEU A 146 11.47 27.53 9.45
N SER A 147 12.53 27.71 10.26
CA SER A 147 13.88 27.22 9.98
C SER A 147 13.96 25.68 9.94
N LEU A 148 13.18 24.98 10.77
CA LEU A 148 13.10 23.52 10.76
C LEU A 148 12.26 23.03 9.56
N ARG A 149 11.17 23.73 9.24
CA ARG A 149 10.35 23.45 8.05
C ARG A 149 11.13 23.64 6.76
N GLN A 150 12.00 24.64 6.67
CA GLN A 150 12.91 24.84 5.54
C GLN A 150 13.91 23.70 5.38
N LYS A 151 14.34 23.09 6.50
CA LYS A 151 15.15 21.85 6.51
C LYS A 151 14.31 20.58 6.23
N GLY A 152 13.00 20.73 6.00
CA GLY A 152 12.07 19.64 5.76
C GLY A 152 11.69 18.82 6.99
N LEU A 153 11.98 19.31 8.20
CA LEU A 153 11.70 18.62 9.45
C LEU A 153 10.32 18.98 9.99
N GLY A 154 9.70 18.05 10.71
CA GLY A 154 8.41 18.28 11.38
C GLY A 154 7.27 18.54 10.41
N THR A 155 7.44 18.14 9.15
CA THR A 155 6.46 18.36 8.08
C THR A 155 6.05 17.00 7.53
N PRO A 156 4.75 16.74 7.32
CA PRO A 156 4.33 15.52 6.64
C PRO A 156 4.88 15.50 5.22
N ILE A 157 5.09 14.32 4.65
CA ILE A 157 5.46 14.13 3.24
C ILE A 157 4.23 14.22 2.36
N LEU A 158 3.19 13.47 2.71
CA LEU A 158 1.99 13.30 1.92
C LEU A 158 0.75 13.67 2.72
N GLN A 159 -0.26 14.22 2.04
CA GLN A 159 -1.62 14.35 2.55
C GLN A 159 -2.61 13.68 1.59
N VAL A 160 -3.36 12.70 2.07
CA VAL A 160 -4.39 11.99 1.30
C VAL A 160 -5.74 12.61 1.58
N THR A 161 -6.46 12.97 0.52
CA THR A 161 -7.82 13.50 0.63
C THR A 161 -8.77 12.84 -0.35
N THR A 162 -10.03 12.69 0.05
CA THR A 162 -11.12 12.27 -0.83
C THR A 162 -11.95 13.50 -1.22
N PRO A 163 -12.17 13.77 -2.52
CA PRO A 163 -13.08 14.83 -2.96
C PRO A 163 -14.52 14.51 -2.55
N MET A 164 -15.22 15.48 -1.94
CA MET A 164 -16.56 15.28 -1.35
C MET A 164 -17.67 14.91 -2.35
N LEU A 165 -17.43 15.08 -3.65
CA LEU A 165 -18.40 14.82 -4.71
C LEU A 165 -17.87 13.88 -5.80
N SER A 166 -16.83 13.10 -5.49
CA SER A 166 -16.21 12.17 -6.45
C SER A 166 -17.21 11.16 -7.02
N ALA A 167 -18.20 10.72 -6.23
CA ALA A 167 -19.26 9.81 -6.68
C ALA A 167 -20.24 10.42 -7.70
N PHE A 168 -20.38 11.75 -7.73
CA PHE A 168 -21.37 12.45 -8.56
C PHE A 168 -20.78 13.10 -9.81
N LYS A 169 -19.45 13.24 -9.88
CA LYS A 169 -18.76 13.86 -11.00
C LYS A 169 -18.06 12.80 -11.84
N LYS A 170 -18.48 12.67 -13.09
CA LYS A 170 -17.75 11.86 -14.08
C LYS A 170 -16.31 12.38 -14.21
N ASN A 171 -15.34 11.47 -14.30
CA ASN A 171 -13.91 11.77 -14.42
C ASN A 171 -13.33 12.57 -13.22
N CYS A 172 -13.95 12.46 -12.04
CA CYS A 172 -13.39 13.04 -10.81
C CYS A 172 -12.48 12.01 -10.12
N PRO A 173 -11.28 12.41 -9.65
CA PRO A 173 -10.42 11.51 -8.90
C PRO A 173 -11.14 11.04 -7.62
N THR A 174 -11.00 9.76 -7.30
CA THR A 174 -11.52 9.16 -6.06
C THR A 174 -10.62 9.51 -4.87
N VAL A 175 -9.31 9.68 -5.12
CA VAL A 175 -8.34 10.12 -4.11
C VAL A 175 -7.41 11.16 -4.75
N VAL A 176 -7.09 12.20 -4.00
CA VAL A 176 -6.04 13.18 -4.35
C VAL A 176 -5.01 13.15 -3.24
N ILE A 177 -3.76 12.87 -3.62
CA ILE A 177 -2.60 12.84 -2.73
C ILE A 177 -1.78 14.10 -3.01
N TYR A 178 -1.57 14.90 -1.98
CA TYR A 178 -0.72 16.07 -2.02
C TYR A 178 0.66 15.72 -1.47
N ARG A 179 1.71 16.34 -2.02
CA ARG A 179 3.07 16.33 -1.45
C ARG A 179 3.37 17.70 -0.87
N PHE A 180 3.84 17.73 0.37
CA PHE A 180 4.30 18.96 0.99
C PHE A 180 5.67 19.38 0.43
N LYS A 181 5.86 20.70 0.34
CA LYS A 181 7.12 21.33 -0.04
C LYS A 181 7.67 22.10 1.17
N THR A 182 8.97 22.32 1.18
CA THR A 182 9.58 23.25 2.12
C THR A 182 9.15 24.69 1.78
N PRO A 183 8.92 25.55 2.78
CA PRO A 183 8.67 26.96 2.54
C PRO A 183 9.82 27.61 1.75
N PRO A 184 9.55 28.61 0.88
CA PRO A 184 10.60 29.38 0.23
C PRO A 184 11.56 30.01 1.25
N ILE A 185 12.83 30.16 0.87
CA ILE A 185 13.86 30.77 1.73
C ILE A 185 13.49 32.21 2.11
N ASN A 186 12.86 32.94 1.18
CA ASN A 186 12.49 34.34 1.33
C ASN A 186 11.37 34.60 2.36
N CYS A 187 10.73 33.54 2.89
CA CYS A 187 9.67 33.67 3.89
C CYS A 187 10.17 34.02 5.31
N LEU A 188 11.49 34.00 5.56
CA LEU A 188 12.08 34.35 6.86
C LEU A 188 11.87 35.81 7.28
N ASN A 189 11.53 36.69 6.32
CA ASN A 189 11.32 38.12 6.55
C ASN A 189 9.84 38.47 6.84
N VAL A 190 8.96 37.47 6.86
CA VAL A 190 7.53 37.66 7.18
C VAL A 190 7.34 37.60 8.69
N SER A 191 6.50 38.48 9.23
CA SER A 191 6.16 38.55 10.66
C SER A 191 5.97 37.15 11.29
N PRO A 192 6.54 36.90 12.49
CA PRO A 192 6.42 35.62 13.20
C PRO A 192 4.98 35.24 13.59
N GLU A 193 4.01 36.14 13.41
CA GLU A 193 2.59 35.91 13.69
C GLU A 193 1.81 35.38 12.47
N ALA A 194 2.39 35.43 11.26
CA ALA A 194 1.77 34.84 10.08
C ALA A 194 1.89 33.32 10.13
N THR A 195 0.75 32.64 10.31
CA THR A 195 0.69 31.17 10.17
C THR A 195 0.87 30.82 8.70
N ILE A 196 2.12 30.70 8.24
CA ILE A 196 2.42 30.29 6.86
C ILE A 196 2.01 28.82 6.72
N GLU A 197 0.88 28.57 6.05
CA GLU A 197 0.45 27.22 5.70
C GLU A 197 1.57 26.50 4.93
N ASN A 198 1.79 25.21 5.21
CA ASN A 198 2.81 24.45 4.48
C ASN A 198 2.44 24.40 3.00
N PRO A 199 3.31 24.89 2.09
CA PRO A 199 3.05 24.77 0.67
C PRO A 199 2.96 23.28 0.33
N LYS A 200 1.99 22.93 -0.51
CA LYS A 200 1.81 21.57 -1.00
C LYS A 200 1.35 21.61 -2.45
N ILE A 201 1.68 20.56 -3.19
CA ILE A 201 1.29 20.37 -4.58
C ILE A 201 0.46 19.12 -4.72
N GLU A 202 -0.41 19.08 -5.72
CA GLU A 202 -1.04 17.81 -6.13
C GLU A 202 0.05 16.90 -6.67
N PHE A 203 0.29 15.79 -5.97
CA PHE A 203 1.33 14.84 -6.31
C PHE A 203 0.78 13.65 -7.06
N CYS A 204 -0.43 13.20 -6.72
CA CYS A 204 -1.06 12.09 -7.40
C CYS A 204 -2.58 12.24 -7.41
N ARG A 205 -3.20 11.97 -8.56
CA ARG A 205 -4.64 11.77 -8.70
C ARG A 205 -4.92 10.30 -8.93
N VAL A 206 -5.83 9.74 -8.16
CA VAL A 206 -6.21 8.33 -8.26
C VAL A 206 -7.62 8.23 -8.80
N TYR A 207 -7.77 7.50 -9.89
CA TYR A 207 -9.03 7.18 -10.53
C TYR A 207 -9.36 5.72 -10.30
N PHE A 208 -10.64 5.43 -10.19
CA PHE A 208 -11.14 4.09 -9.92
C PHE A 208 -12.15 3.67 -10.97
N LYS A 209 -12.00 2.44 -11.47
CA LYS A 209 -12.94 1.83 -12.42
C LYS A 209 -13.06 0.33 -12.14
N TYR A 210 -14.28 -0.18 -12.11
CA TYR A 210 -14.52 -1.62 -12.20
C TYR A 210 -14.39 -2.08 -13.66
N LEU A 211 -13.60 -3.12 -13.88
CA LEU A 211 -13.49 -3.79 -15.16
C LEU A 211 -14.42 -5.02 -15.19
N LYS A 212 -14.50 -5.68 -16.35
CA LYS A 212 -15.14 -7.00 -16.46
C LYS A 212 -14.39 -8.01 -15.58
N ASP A 213 -15.02 -9.15 -15.36
CA ASP A 213 -14.42 -10.28 -14.62
C ASP A 213 -13.89 -9.91 -13.24
N LYS A 214 -14.64 -9.07 -12.52
CA LYS A 214 -14.48 -8.94 -11.08
C LYS A 214 -13.12 -8.32 -10.69
N ILE A 215 -12.53 -7.49 -11.56
CA ILE A 215 -11.28 -6.76 -11.30
C ILE A 215 -11.59 -5.26 -11.08
N ALA A 216 -10.97 -4.68 -10.06
CA ALA A 216 -10.89 -3.23 -9.91
C ALA A 216 -9.58 -2.69 -10.47
N LYS A 217 -9.67 -1.57 -11.18
CA LYS A 217 -8.52 -0.82 -11.71
C LYS A 217 -8.40 0.51 -10.97
N TYR A 218 -7.22 0.75 -10.41
CA TYR A 218 -6.80 2.05 -9.89
C TYR A 218 -5.75 2.64 -10.81
N THR A 219 -6.01 3.83 -11.35
CA THR A 219 -5.06 4.57 -12.18
C THR A 219 -4.53 5.76 -11.40
N PHE A 220 -3.22 5.76 -11.17
CA PHE A 220 -2.47 6.79 -10.46
C PHE A 220 -1.80 7.68 -11.49
N GLN A 221 -2.18 8.95 -11.52
CA GLN A 221 -1.52 9.97 -12.33
C GLN A 221 -0.61 10.78 -11.42
N PHE A 222 0.69 10.49 -11.47
CA PHE A 222 1.70 11.19 -10.68
C PHE A 222 2.13 12.47 -11.38
N MET A 223 2.22 13.55 -10.60
CA MET A 223 2.64 14.88 -11.01
C MET A 223 3.74 15.36 -10.05
N PRO A 224 5.00 14.92 -10.22
CA PRO A 224 6.07 15.15 -9.26
C PRO A 224 6.27 16.63 -8.90
N ASN A 225 6.08 17.51 -9.89
CA ASN A 225 6.27 18.96 -9.77
C ASN A 225 4.96 19.73 -9.51
N GLY A 226 3.81 19.06 -9.63
CA GLY A 226 2.47 19.63 -9.45
C GLY A 226 1.86 20.26 -10.71
N ASP A 227 2.52 20.14 -11.86
CA ASP A 227 2.01 20.58 -13.16
C ASP A 227 1.47 19.36 -13.95
N PRO A 228 0.19 19.37 -14.38
CA PRO A 228 -0.39 18.28 -15.17
C PRO A 228 0.22 18.11 -16.57
N ASN A 229 0.98 19.07 -17.08
CA ASN A 229 1.60 19.01 -18.41
C ASN A 229 3.11 18.74 -18.38
N ASP A 230 3.67 18.46 -17.20
CA ASP A 230 5.09 18.15 -17.05
C ASP A 230 5.46 16.84 -17.77
N ALA A 231 6.63 16.84 -18.41
CA ALA A 231 7.18 15.66 -19.10
C ALA A 231 7.58 14.54 -18.12
N GLU A 232 7.82 14.86 -16.85
CA GLU A 232 8.10 13.90 -15.78
C GLU A 232 6.83 13.22 -15.23
N ASN A 233 5.65 13.62 -15.69
CA ASN A 233 4.40 12.99 -15.27
C ASN A 233 4.35 11.54 -15.72
N GLU A 234 3.95 10.65 -14.82
CA GLU A 234 3.81 9.23 -15.10
C GLU A 234 2.43 8.73 -14.68
N THR A 235 1.95 7.71 -15.39
CA THR A 235 0.71 7.01 -15.05
C THR A 235 1.03 5.57 -14.69
N LEU A 236 0.59 5.16 -13.51
CA LEU A 236 0.72 3.79 -13.01
C LEU A 236 -0.66 3.19 -12.83
N THR A 237 -0.83 1.92 -13.17
CA THR A 237 -2.09 1.21 -12.95
C THR A 237 -1.89 0.03 -12.02
N MET A 238 -2.73 -0.04 -10.99
CA MET A 238 -2.82 -1.17 -10.06
C MET A 238 -4.15 -1.88 -10.25
N TYR A 239 -4.09 -3.21 -10.38
CA TYR A 239 -5.24 -4.08 -10.53
C TYR A 239 -5.49 -4.85 -9.25
N VAL A 240 -6.73 -4.89 -8.79
CA VAL A 240 -7.15 -5.55 -7.55
C VAL A 240 -8.19 -6.59 -7.88
N SER A 241 -7.96 -7.83 -7.48
CA SER A 241 -8.94 -8.90 -7.65
C SER A 241 -10.08 -8.76 -6.64
N SER A 242 -11.33 -8.99 -7.06
CA SER A 242 -12.46 -9.09 -6.12
C SER A 242 -12.66 -10.50 -5.55
N VAL A 243 -11.89 -11.48 -6.03
CA VAL A 243 -11.95 -12.89 -5.60
C VAL A 243 -10.75 -13.23 -4.72
N THR A 244 -9.55 -12.82 -5.15
CA THR A 244 -8.29 -13.14 -4.48
C THR A 244 -7.72 -11.93 -3.72
N PRO A 245 -6.99 -12.16 -2.60
CA PRO A 245 -6.46 -11.11 -1.73
C PRO A 245 -5.17 -10.46 -2.29
N TYR A 246 -5.20 -10.11 -3.58
CA TYR A 246 -4.04 -9.63 -4.33
C TYR A 246 -4.32 -8.31 -5.04
N ALA A 247 -3.31 -7.46 -5.07
CA ALA A 247 -3.27 -6.33 -5.97
C ALA A 247 -1.91 -6.27 -6.68
N ASP A 248 -1.93 -6.25 -8.01
CA ASP A 248 -0.70 -6.27 -8.80
C ASP A 248 -0.49 -4.96 -9.53
N VAL A 249 0.78 -4.63 -9.71
CA VAL A 249 1.24 -3.40 -10.36
C VAL A 249 2.60 -3.68 -11.01
N CYS A 250 2.84 -3.11 -12.19
CA CYS A 250 4.17 -3.13 -12.81
C CYS A 250 4.76 -1.72 -12.73
N TYR A 251 5.89 -1.56 -12.07
CA TYR A 251 6.54 -0.26 -11.89
C TYR A 251 8.05 -0.38 -12.13
N LYS A 252 8.60 0.49 -12.99
CA LYS A 252 10.01 0.44 -13.42
C LYS A 252 10.45 -0.96 -13.87
N ASN A 253 9.65 -1.58 -14.74
CA ASN A 253 9.85 -2.95 -15.24
C ASN A 253 9.91 -4.03 -14.14
N THR A 254 9.49 -3.71 -12.92
CA THR A 254 9.39 -4.66 -11.81
C THR A 254 7.93 -5.06 -11.64
N ARG A 255 7.65 -6.36 -11.72
CA ARG A 255 6.32 -6.94 -11.44
C ARG A 255 6.17 -7.07 -9.92
N LEU A 256 5.13 -6.46 -9.38
CA LEU A 256 4.93 -6.31 -7.94
C LEU A 256 3.53 -6.76 -7.54
N ARG A 257 3.45 -7.40 -6.37
CA ARG A 257 2.18 -7.84 -5.78
C ARG A 257 2.06 -7.42 -4.34
N TRP A 258 0.96 -6.77 -4.01
CA TRP A 258 0.49 -6.61 -2.64
C TRP A 258 -0.25 -7.88 -2.20
N VAL A 259 0.25 -8.50 -1.14
CA VAL A 259 -0.34 -9.68 -0.50
C VAL A 259 -0.84 -9.31 0.89
N GLY A 260 -2.00 -9.84 1.28
CA GLY A 260 -2.57 -9.66 2.61
C GLY A 260 -3.70 -8.62 2.67
N THR A 261 -4.06 -8.02 1.54
CA THR A 261 -5.35 -7.32 1.39
C THR A 261 -6.48 -8.35 1.50
N THR A 262 -7.72 -7.91 1.66
CA THR A 262 -8.88 -8.81 1.55
C THR A 262 -9.52 -8.67 0.17
N SER A 263 -10.21 -9.72 -0.27
CA SER A 263 -10.99 -9.66 -1.51
C SER A 263 -11.96 -8.47 -1.45
N MET A 264 -12.29 -7.86 -2.59
CA MET A 264 -13.24 -6.72 -2.57
C MET A 264 -14.63 -7.10 -2.07
N SER A 265 -14.98 -8.39 -2.15
CA SER A 265 -16.21 -8.97 -1.61
C SER A 265 -16.20 -9.15 -0.08
N SER A 266 -15.05 -8.99 0.57
CA SER A 266 -14.93 -9.13 2.03
C SER A 266 -15.57 -7.96 2.77
N THR A 267 -16.30 -8.27 3.83
CA THR A 267 -16.83 -7.29 4.81
C THR A 267 -15.81 -6.91 5.89
N PHE A 268 -14.69 -7.65 5.98
CA PHE A 268 -13.62 -7.36 6.91
C PHE A 268 -12.40 -6.85 6.14
N GLY A 269 -11.87 -5.72 6.58
CA GLY A 269 -10.60 -5.23 6.05
C GLY A 269 -9.41 -6.00 6.62
N SER A 270 -8.24 -5.82 6.01
CA SER A 270 -6.96 -6.22 6.59
C SER A 270 -6.21 -5.01 7.13
N GLY A 271 -5.67 -5.17 8.34
CA GLY A 271 -4.75 -4.22 8.96
C GLY A 271 -3.31 -4.36 8.49
N PHE A 272 -3.00 -5.38 7.70
CA PHE A 272 -1.63 -5.72 7.31
C PHE A 272 -1.56 -6.22 5.87
N PHE A 273 -0.66 -5.67 5.09
CA PHE A 273 -0.33 -6.16 3.75
C PHE A 273 1.09 -5.78 3.38
N LYS A 274 1.71 -6.57 2.50
CA LYS A 274 3.12 -6.44 2.10
C LYS A 274 3.29 -6.51 0.58
N LEU A 275 4.29 -5.82 0.08
CA LEU A 275 4.66 -5.75 -1.32
C LEU A 275 5.79 -6.73 -1.61
N LEU A 276 5.59 -7.60 -2.59
CA LEU A 276 6.54 -8.60 -3.03
C LEU A 276 6.96 -8.32 -4.48
N LYS A 277 8.20 -8.68 -4.84
CA LYS A 277 8.61 -8.83 -6.24
C LYS A 277 8.10 -10.18 -6.75
N LEU A 278 7.43 -10.18 -7.89
CA LEU A 278 7.06 -11.41 -8.57
C LEU A 278 8.24 -11.91 -9.41
N SER A 279 8.39 -13.23 -9.51
CA SER A 279 9.26 -13.82 -10.53
C SER A 279 8.65 -13.64 -11.92
N ASP A 280 9.46 -13.69 -12.96
CA ASP A 280 8.99 -13.49 -14.34
C ASP A 280 7.97 -14.54 -14.77
N GLU A 281 8.07 -15.76 -14.23
CA GLU A 281 7.16 -16.87 -14.49
C GLU A 281 5.86 -16.81 -13.67
N SER A 282 5.80 -15.98 -12.62
CA SER A 282 4.60 -15.90 -11.79
C SER A 282 3.47 -15.25 -12.58
N PRO A 283 2.23 -15.75 -12.51
CA PRO A 283 1.10 -15.04 -13.10
C PRO A 283 0.89 -13.71 -12.37
N SER A 284 0.44 -12.68 -13.08
CA SER A 284 0.08 -11.36 -12.56
C SER A 284 -1.25 -10.89 -13.15
N LEU A 285 -1.98 -10.07 -12.38
CA LEU A 285 -3.16 -9.33 -12.90
C LEU A 285 -2.75 -8.26 -13.91
N THR A 286 -1.46 -7.96 -14.03
CA THR A 286 -0.92 -7.06 -15.04
C THR A 286 -0.68 -7.73 -16.41
N ASP A 287 -0.79 -9.06 -16.48
CA ASP A 287 -0.49 -9.80 -17.71
C ASP A 287 -1.69 -9.75 -18.67
N HIS A 288 -1.42 -9.67 -19.98
CA HIS A 288 -2.42 -9.79 -21.05
C HIS A 288 -3.65 -8.87 -20.93
N LEU A 289 -3.45 -7.65 -20.43
CA LEU A 289 -4.56 -6.72 -20.22
C LEU A 289 -4.95 -5.98 -21.50
N ASP A 290 -5.97 -6.50 -22.20
CA ASP A 290 -6.90 -5.63 -22.90
C ASP A 290 -7.86 -5.04 -21.86
N GLU A 291 -7.91 -3.71 -21.74
CA GLU A 291 -8.79 -3.01 -20.79
C GLU A 291 -10.28 -3.38 -20.93
N ASN A 292 -10.66 -3.94 -22.09
CA ASN A 292 -12.03 -4.31 -22.40
C ASN A 292 -12.34 -5.78 -22.12
N PHE A 293 -11.32 -6.64 -22.06
CA PHE A 293 -11.43 -8.10 -21.94
C PHE A 293 -10.21 -8.64 -21.18
N PRO A 294 -10.23 -8.59 -19.83
CA PRO A 294 -9.22 -9.31 -19.07
C PRO A 294 -9.31 -10.81 -19.42
N ASP A 295 -8.18 -11.48 -19.54
CA ASP A 295 -8.16 -12.90 -19.91
C ASP A 295 -8.88 -13.73 -18.85
N PRO A 296 -10.04 -14.34 -19.16
CA PRO A 296 -10.81 -15.12 -18.20
C PRO A 296 -10.07 -16.40 -17.77
N THR A 297 -9.02 -16.80 -18.49
CA THR A 297 -8.17 -17.95 -18.16
C THR A 297 -7.07 -17.61 -17.15
N ASN A 298 -6.93 -16.33 -16.75
CA ASN A 298 -5.92 -15.93 -15.78
C ASN A 298 -6.14 -16.70 -14.45
N PRO A 299 -5.16 -17.51 -14.01
CA PRO A 299 -5.32 -18.39 -12.85
C PRO A 299 -5.62 -17.63 -11.57
N LEU A 300 -5.23 -16.34 -11.49
CA LEU A 300 -5.48 -15.48 -10.32
C LEU A 300 -6.94 -15.05 -10.16
N LEU A 301 -7.76 -15.21 -11.20
CA LEU A 301 -9.18 -14.90 -11.18
C LEU A 301 -10.03 -16.09 -10.70
N ALA A 302 -9.52 -17.32 -10.86
CA ALA A 302 -10.26 -18.55 -10.56
C ALA A 302 -9.69 -19.35 -9.38
N SER A 303 -8.39 -19.25 -9.08
CA SER A 303 -7.70 -20.12 -8.12
C SER A 303 -6.80 -19.34 -7.14
N ARG A 304 -6.69 -19.88 -5.91
CA ARG A 304 -5.64 -19.50 -4.97
C ARG A 304 -4.38 -20.27 -5.36
N ASP A 305 -3.58 -19.71 -6.26
CA ASP A 305 -2.25 -20.24 -6.55
C ASP A 305 -1.35 -20.08 -5.31
N ALA A 306 -0.82 -21.20 -4.81
CA ALA A 306 0.06 -21.20 -3.65
C ALA A 306 1.37 -20.41 -3.92
N LEU A 307 1.82 -20.38 -5.18
CA LEU A 307 3.00 -19.64 -5.61
C LEU A 307 2.73 -18.14 -5.74
N ALA A 308 1.47 -17.71 -5.73
CA ALA A 308 1.11 -16.29 -5.84
C ALA A 308 1.66 -15.44 -4.69
N ASN A 309 2.03 -16.06 -3.56
CA ASN A 309 2.55 -15.40 -2.36
C ASN A 309 4.07 -15.53 -2.19
N THR A 310 4.74 -16.22 -3.11
CA THR A 310 6.17 -16.47 -3.01
C THR A 310 6.94 -15.41 -3.77
N SER A 311 8.06 -14.98 -3.20
CA SER A 311 9.01 -14.06 -3.81
C SER A 311 10.42 -14.55 -3.52
N PRO A 312 11.34 -14.49 -4.50
CA PRO A 312 12.74 -14.82 -4.26
C PRO A 312 13.43 -13.79 -3.35
N LEU A 313 12.85 -12.59 -3.24
CA LEU A 313 13.34 -11.49 -2.43
C LEU A 313 12.46 -11.27 -1.19
N PRO A 314 13.00 -10.69 -0.11
CA PRO A 314 12.17 -10.24 1.01
C PRO A 314 11.18 -9.16 0.55
N PRO A 315 10.12 -8.91 1.33
CA PRO A 315 9.15 -7.88 1.03
C PRO A 315 9.81 -6.51 0.87
N LEU A 316 9.38 -5.76 -0.15
CA LEU A 316 9.93 -4.44 -0.46
C LEU A 316 9.25 -3.34 0.37
N ALA A 317 7.99 -3.54 0.73
CA ALA A 317 7.21 -2.62 1.54
C ALA A 317 6.11 -3.35 2.32
N ARG A 318 5.54 -2.69 3.31
CA ARG A 318 4.35 -3.15 4.03
C ARG A 318 3.59 -1.99 4.66
N PHE A 319 2.31 -2.20 4.87
CA PHE A 319 1.49 -1.41 5.79
C PHE A 319 1.12 -2.27 6.99
N SER A 320 1.05 -1.66 8.17
CA SER A 320 0.55 -2.31 9.39
C SER A 320 -0.16 -1.32 10.30
N ASP A 321 -1.36 -1.66 10.76
CA ASP A 321 -2.13 -0.93 11.78
C ASP A 321 -1.75 -1.31 13.22
N LYS A 322 -0.69 -2.10 13.44
CA LYS A 322 -0.24 -2.54 14.78
C LYS A 322 0.07 -1.38 15.72
N GLN A 323 0.58 -0.27 15.19
CA GLN A 323 0.81 0.97 15.95
C GLN A 323 -0.37 1.95 15.91
N SER A 324 -1.54 1.51 15.43
CA SER A 324 -2.73 2.37 15.45
C SER A 324 -3.12 2.71 16.88
N SER A 325 -3.68 3.90 17.05
CA SER A 325 -4.19 4.39 18.32
C SER A 325 -5.69 4.58 18.21
N SER A 326 -6.45 4.17 19.22
CA SER A 326 -7.90 4.45 19.28
C SER A 326 -8.20 5.86 19.83
N ILE A 327 -7.28 6.43 20.61
CA ILE A 327 -7.45 7.73 21.28
C ILE A 327 -6.46 8.74 20.70
N PRO A 328 -6.92 9.94 20.29
CA PRO A 328 -6.03 10.97 19.80
C PRO A 328 -5.03 11.45 20.87
N LYS A 329 -3.74 11.50 20.54
CA LYS A 329 -2.69 12.12 21.35
C LYS A 329 -2.26 13.42 20.70
N LYS A 330 -2.26 14.53 21.45
CA LYS A 330 -1.97 15.88 20.90
C LYS A 330 -2.78 16.19 19.63
N ARG A 331 -4.08 15.85 19.65
CA ARG A 331 -5.04 15.99 18.54
C ARG A 331 -4.71 15.17 17.28
N LEU A 332 -3.82 14.18 17.35
CA LEU A 332 -3.49 13.28 16.25
C LEU A 332 -3.91 11.85 16.58
N LEU A 333 -4.47 11.15 15.60
CA LEU A 333 -4.83 9.75 15.66
C LEU A 333 -3.91 8.97 14.71
N ARG A 334 -3.13 8.01 15.22
CA ARG A 334 -2.29 7.14 14.39
C ARG A 334 -3.12 5.99 13.84
N HIS A 335 -2.98 5.73 12.53
CA HIS A 335 -3.69 4.68 11.81
C HIS A 335 -2.81 3.46 11.53
N GLY A 336 -1.50 3.61 11.63
CA GLY A 336 -0.54 2.57 11.29
C GLY A 336 0.71 3.16 10.68
N ASP A 337 1.55 2.28 10.13
CA ASP A 337 2.85 2.60 9.56
C ASP A 337 3.02 1.99 8.19
N ILE A 338 3.66 2.73 7.29
CA ILE A 338 4.23 2.18 6.06
C ILE A 338 5.71 1.94 6.32
N LYS A 339 6.19 0.71 6.11
CA LYS A 339 7.62 0.40 6.12
C LYS A 339 8.07 -0.01 4.74
N LEU A 340 9.21 0.48 4.27
CA LEU A 340 9.76 0.08 2.97
C LEU A 340 11.28 0.09 2.98
N ILE A 341 11.87 -0.71 2.11
CA ILE A 341 13.31 -0.67 1.83
C ILE A 341 13.58 0.42 0.79
N GLU A 342 14.72 1.10 0.93
CA GLU A 342 15.12 2.15 0.00
C GLU A 342 16.64 2.14 -0.24
N VAL A 343 17.04 2.63 -1.41
CA VAL A 343 18.42 3.01 -1.69
C VAL A 343 18.59 4.44 -1.20
N PHE A 344 19.33 4.60 -0.11
CA PHE A 344 19.56 5.89 0.54
C PHE A 344 21.03 6.28 0.39
N ASN A 345 21.30 7.30 -0.44
CA ASN A 345 22.66 7.69 -0.78
C ASN A 345 23.31 8.54 0.33
N SER A 346 22.58 9.52 0.86
CA SER A 346 22.98 10.40 1.96
C SER A 346 21.83 11.35 2.31
N GLY A 347 21.92 12.06 3.43
CA GLY A 347 20.94 13.07 3.85
C GLY A 347 20.30 12.77 5.20
N ASN A 348 19.25 13.51 5.52
CA ASN A 348 18.48 13.36 6.73
C ASN A 348 17.19 12.58 6.46
N LYS A 349 17.12 11.32 6.91
CA LYS A 349 15.93 10.47 6.78
C LYS A 349 14.68 11.08 7.45
N ASP A 350 14.82 12.02 8.37
CA ASP A 350 13.68 12.69 9.00
C ASP A 350 13.14 13.86 8.17
N SER A 351 13.85 14.23 7.10
CA SER A 351 13.48 15.33 6.22
C SER A 351 12.60 14.87 5.06
N ILE A 352 11.64 15.71 4.68
CA ILE A 352 10.86 15.53 3.45
C ILE A 352 11.69 15.73 2.16
N LEU A 353 12.90 16.27 2.28
CA LEU A 353 13.81 16.52 1.16
C LEU A 353 14.53 15.24 0.71
N ASP A 354 14.80 14.32 1.64
CA ASP A 354 15.62 13.13 1.41
C ASP A 354 14.74 11.87 1.32
N ILE A 355 13.77 11.91 0.41
CA ILE A 355 12.84 10.81 0.16
C ILE A 355 12.94 10.39 -1.30
N PRO A 356 13.37 9.15 -1.58
CA PRO A 356 13.39 8.62 -2.93
C PRO A 356 12.00 8.65 -3.57
N TYR A 357 11.95 9.00 -4.85
CA TYR A 357 10.68 9.08 -5.59
C TYR A 357 9.90 7.75 -5.58
N CYS A 358 10.60 6.61 -5.70
CA CYS A 358 9.99 5.28 -5.56
C CYS A 358 9.27 5.11 -4.21
N SER A 359 9.83 5.62 -3.12
CA SER A 359 9.21 5.56 -1.79
C SER A 359 7.87 6.31 -1.76
N LEU A 360 7.75 7.44 -2.47
CA LEU A 360 6.51 8.21 -2.60
C LEU A 360 5.45 7.45 -3.42
N VAL A 361 5.86 6.84 -4.54
CA VAL A 361 4.98 6.05 -5.41
C VAL A 361 4.44 4.84 -4.63
N ILE A 362 5.31 4.02 -4.03
CA ILE A 362 4.92 2.84 -3.27
C ILE A 362 4.04 3.20 -2.06
N SER A 363 4.34 4.30 -1.37
CA SER A 363 3.49 4.80 -0.28
C SER A 363 2.10 5.19 -0.78
N SER A 364 2.01 5.82 -1.95
CA SER A 364 0.74 6.22 -2.56
C SER A 364 -0.13 5.01 -2.88
N LEU A 365 0.47 3.93 -3.41
CA LEU A 365 -0.22 2.65 -3.64
C LEU A 365 -0.76 2.06 -2.32
N ALA A 366 0.10 2.00 -1.29
CA ALA A 366 -0.26 1.48 0.03
C ALA A 366 -1.41 2.26 0.68
N LEU A 367 -1.42 3.59 0.55
CA LEU A 367 -2.47 4.45 1.11
C LEU A 367 -3.83 4.21 0.45
N VAL A 368 -3.86 3.94 -0.86
CA VAL A 368 -5.09 3.59 -1.57
C VAL A 368 -5.62 2.23 -1.14
N LEU A 369 -4.75 1.23 -0.98
CA LEU A 369 -5.16 -0.08 -0.46
C LEU A 369 -5.66 0.03 0.99
N ARG A 370 -4.97 0.79 1.86
CA ARG A 370 -5.44 1.06 3.23
C ARG A 370 -6.83 1.68 3.24
N ASP A 371 -7.08 2.67 2.38
CA ASP A 371 -8.40 3.32 2.29
C ASP A 371 -9.48 2.33 1.84
N GLN A 372 -9.16 1.45 0.89
CA GLN A 372 -10.05 0.38 0.44
C GLN A 372 -10.33 -0.65 1.55
N GLU A 373 -9.31 -1.09 2.29
CA GLU A 373 -9.47 -2.03 3.40
C GLU A 373 -10.31 -1.45 4.52
N ILE A 374 -10.10 -0.18 4.84
CA ILE A 374 -10.81 0.46 5.94
C ILE A 374 -12.28 0.64 5.62
N LYS A 375 -12.63 1.03 4.39
CA LYS A 375 -14.03 1.12 3.96
C LYS A 375 -14.82 -0.18 4.14
N LYS A 376 -14.18 -1.36 4.16
CA LYS A 376 -14.86 -2.65 4.38
C LYS A 376 -15.40 -2.79 5.81
N TYR A 377 -14.65 -2.32 6.82
CA TYR A 377 -15.13 -2.29 8.20
C TYR A 377 -16.36 -1.38 8.40
N HIS A 378 -16.68 -0.53 7.42
CA HIS A 378 -17.68 0.54 7.53
C HIS A 378 -19.08 0.14 7.02
N GLY A 379 -19.33 -1.16 6.82
CA GLY A 379 -20.70 -1.70 6.76
C GLY A 379 -21.49 -1.52 8.08
N ASN A 380 -20.89 -0.92 9.12
CA ASN A 380 -21.48 -0.67 10.43
C ASN A 380 -21.40 0.83 10.77
N ALA A 381 -22.57 1.49 10.94
CA ALA A 381 -22.77 2.94 10.95
C ALA A 381 -22.10 3.75 12.09
N ARG A 382 -21.24 3.17 12.93
CA ARG A 382 -20.76 3.80 14.17
C ARG A 382 -19.45 4.60 14.06
N TYR A 383 -18.77 4.59 12.91
CA TYR A 383 -17.45 5.24 12.76
C TYR A 383 -17.47 6.63 12.09
N TYR A 384 -18.65 7.16 11.75
CA TYR A 384 -18.77 8.46 11.08
C TYR A 384 -18.43 9.68 11.96
N ASP A 385 -18.20 9.50 13.26
CA ASP A 385 -18.20 10.64 14.20
C ASP A 385 -16.85 11.31 14.47
N THR A 386 -15.78 10.95 13.76
CA THR A 386 -14.48 11.68 13.89
C THR A 386 -14.07 12.50 12.66
N SER A 387 -14.83 12.47 11.57
CA SER A 387 -14.60 13.34 10.39
C SER A 387 -15.76 14.29 10.05
N LEU A 388 -16.85 14.26 10.81
CA LEU A 388 -18.01 15.16 10.64
C LEU A 388 -18.31 15.92 11.94
N ALA A 389 -17.32 16.64 12.46
CA ALA A 389 -17.63 17.81 13.28
C ALA A 389 -18.11 18.94 12.36
N THR A 390 -19.35 18.84 11.92
CA THR A 390 -20.12 19.94 11.33
C THR A 390 -21.37 20.11 12.17
N THR A 391 -21.28 21.08 13.08
CA THR A 391 -22.32 22.08 13.35
C THR A 391 -23.71 21.74 12.80
N ASN A 392 -24.50 21.03 13.61
CA ASN A 392 -25.93 21.26 13.63
C ASN A 392 -26.19 22.50 14.48
N VAL A 393 -26.26 23.66 13.82
CA VAL A 393 -27.06 24.79 14.32
C VAL A 393 -28.00 25.15 13.19
N PHE A 394 -29.21 24.60 13.27
CA PHE A 394 -30.35 25.12 12.55
C PHE A 394 -30.75 26.45 13.20
N TYR A 395 -30.88 27.49 12.38
CA TYR A 395 -31.92 28.51 12.54
C TYR A 395 -32.81 28.45 11.31
#